data_AF-J2ZJN3-F1
#
_entry.id   AF-J2ZJN3-F1
#
_cell.length_a   1.000
_cell.length_b   1.000
_cell.length_c   1.000
_cell.angle_alpha   90.00
_cell.angle_beta   90.00
_cell.angle_gamma   90.00
#
_symmetry.space_group_name_H-M   'P 1'
#
loop_
_entity.id
_entity.type
_entity.pdbx_description
1 polymer ?
#
loop_
_entity_poly.entity_id
_entity_poly.type
_entity_poly.pdbx_seq_one_letter_code
_entity_poly.pdbx_strand_id
1 'polypeptide(L)'
;MRLPEGDLVRSRVVSDPGAALSAALDRRLTGYAVFRPQDTLLLGGDRRAVLTFEGGVPVLAYDGATDRGGAEALGDLAVPGPYKVELYELSSDALSDAHDTPELRVSPEMPAEELAADSELAERTRVLAPDDREEQSQNDKSALEAFLDDEEKIAAIRDQAREEAEQRAEEWGFDDALDR
;
A
#
# COMPACT_ATOMS: atom_id res chain seq x y z
N MET A 1 -7.49 13.89 -0.54
CA MET A 1 -7.80 13.82 0.91
C MET A 1 -7.33 15.08 1.67
N ARG A 2 -8.09 15.57 2.67
CA ARG A 2 -7.70 16.68 3.57
C ARG A 2 -7.62 16.16 5.01
N LEU A 3 -6.42 16.04 5.57
CA LEU A 3 -6.27 15.78 7.01
C LEU A 3 -6.37 17.10 7.79
N PRO A 4 -6.93 17.09 9.00
CA PRO A 4 -6.87 18.24 9.90
C PRO A 4 -5.41 18.51 10.35
N GLU A 5 -5.13 19.75 10.74
CA GLU A 5 -3.81 20.15 11.22
C GLU A 5 -3.53 19.50 12.58
N GLY A 6 -2.50 18.64 12.64
CA GLY A 6 -1.98 18.07 13.89
C GLY A 6 -0.84 18.90 14.48
N ASP A 7 -0.43 18.55 15.70
CA ASP A 7 0.69 19.18 16.39
C ASP A 7 2.02 18.58 15.94
N LEU A 8 2.93 19.40 15.41
CA LEU A 8 4.24 18.92 14.95
C LEU A 8 5.10 18.46 16.15
N VAL A 9 5.37 17.16 16.21
CA VAL A 9 6.16 16.54 17.28
C VAL A 9 7.62 16.40 16.89
N ARG A 10 7.89 16.12 15.61
CA ARG A 10 9.26 15.87 15.13
C ARG A 10 9.38 16.22 13.65
N SER A 11 10.47 16.87 13.26
CA SER A 11 10.84 17.09 11.87
C SER A 11 12.29 16.69 11.68
N ARG A 12 12.58 15.73 10.79
CA ARG A 12 13.94 15.25 10.56
C ARG A 12 14.13 14.74 9.13
N VAL A 13 15.32 14.96 8.57
CA VAL A 13 15.76 14.29 7.35
C VAL A 13 16.36 12.94 7.71
N VAL A 14 15.85 11.87 7.12
CA VAL A 14 16.29 10.49 7.30
C VAL A 14 16.71 9.93 5.94
N SER A 15 17.75 9.09 5.92
CA SER A 15 18.18 8.39 4.71
C SER A 15 17.33 7.17 4.40
N ASP A 16 16.58 6.70 5.40
CA ASP A 16 15.74 5.51 5.36
C ASP A 16 14.41 5.82 6.09
N PRO A 17 13.25 5.54 5.47
CA PRO A 17 11.94 5.76 6.09
C PRO A 17 11.69 4.83 7.30
N GLY A 18 12.33 3.67 7.38
CA GLY A 18 12.26 2.75 8.53
C GLY A 18 12.69 3.38 9.85
N ALA A 19 13.68 4.28 9.82
CA ALA A 19 14.07 5.05 11.01
C ALA A 19 12.94 5.94 11.56
N ALA A 20 12.06 6.45 10.68
CA ALA A 20 10.90 7.24 11.10
C ALA A 20 9.77 6.34 11.62
N LEU A 21 9.53 5.20 10.97
CA LEU A 21 8.55 4.19 11.43
C LEU A 21 8.91 3.66 12.82
N SER A 22 10.17 3.29 13.04
CA SER A 22 10.68 2.88 14.35
C SER A 22 10.49 3.97 15.41
N ALA A 23 10.73 5.23 15.06
CA ALA A 23 10.53 6.35 15.99
C ALA A 23 9.05 6.61 16.31
N ALA A 24 8.13 6.40 15.36
CA ALA A 24 6.70 6.49 15.60
C ALA A 24 6.23 5.35 16.52
N LEU A 25 6.72 4.13 16.30
CA LEU A 25 6.41 2.96 17.11
C LEU A 25 6.89 3.09 18.55
N ASP A 26 8.15 3.48 18.75
CA ASP A 26 8.76 3.64 20.07
C ASP A 26 8.04 4.70 20.92
N ARG A 27 7.53 5.74 20.27
CA ARG A 27 6.75 6.82 20.91
C ARG A 27 5.28 6.47 21.12
N ARG A 28 4.80 5.37 20.54
CA ARG A 28 3.38 5.05 20.42
C ARG A 28 2.55 6.21 19.85
N LEU A 29 3.04 6.81 18.76
CA LEU A 29 2.42 7.98 18.15
C LEU A 29 1.00 7.68 17.66
N THR A 30 0.03 8.49 18.07
CA THR A 30 -1.29 8.56 17.44
C THR A 30 -1.36 9.86 16.64
N GLY A 31 -1.53 9.74 15.33
CA GLY A 31 -1.44 10.89 14.42
C GLY A 31 -1.01 10.50 13.02
N TYR A 32 -0.13 11.28 12.40
CA TYR A 32 0.35 11.01 11.04
C TYR A 32 1.78 11.49 10.79
N ALA A 33 2.47 10.82 9.88
CA ALA A 33 3.75 11.23 9.33
C ALA A 33 3.57 11.73 7.90
N VAL A 34 4.25 12.81 7.57
CA VAL A 34 4.38 13.30 6.19
C VAL A 34 5.79 13.02 5.71
N PHE A 35 5.90 12.24 4.64
CA PHE A 35 7.15 11.92 3.95
C PHE A 35 7.28 12.80 2.72
N ARG A 36 8.39 13.53 2.62
CA ARG A 36 8.76 14.32 1.44
C ARG A 36 10.12 13.86 0.91
N PRO A 37 10.18 13.15 -0.22
CA PRO A 37 11.46 12.86 -0.88
C PRO A 37 12.16 14.17 -1.26
N GLN A 38 13.45 14.29 -0.96
CA GLN A 38 14.23 15.50 -1.25
C GLN A 38 14.70 15.58 -2.72
N ASP A 39 14.66 14.47 -3.45
CA ASP A 39 15.16 14.38 -4.84
C ASP A 39 14.18 14.95 -5.89
N THR A 40 13.01 15.45 -5.48
CA THR A 40 11.93 15.90 -6.38
C THR A 40 12.14 17.29 -7.00
N LEU A 41 13.29 17.93 -6.77
CA LEU A 41 13.63 19.21 -7.41
C LEU A 41 13.63 19.14 -8.95
N LEU A 42 13.73 17.94 -9.55
CA LEU A 42 13.79 17.75 -10.99
C LEU A 42 12.42 17.52 -11.68
N LEU A 43 11.36 17.20 -10.92
CA LEU A 43 10.04 16.83 -11.48
C LEU A 43 8.86 17.70 -10.99
N GLY A 44 9.13 18.82 -10.32
CA GLY A 44 8.16 19.91 -10.17
C GLY A 44 6.94 19.64 -9.28
N GLY A 45 6.90 18.51 -8.56
CA GLY A 45 5.84 18.20 -7.60
C GLY A 45 6.37 18.20 -6.18
N ASP A 46 5.74 18.96 -5.28
CA ASP A 46 5.86 18.78 -3.81
C ASP A 46 5.21 17.43 -3.45
N ARG A 47 5.88 16.33 -3.84
CA ARG A 47 5.42 14.97 -3.57
C ARG A 47 5.41 14.80 -2.06
N ARG A 48 4.23 14.47 -1.54
CA ARG A 48 3.99 14.22 -0.12
C ARG A 48 3.20 12.93 0.00
N ALA A 49 3.75 11.98 0.73
CA ALA A 49 3.01 10.81 1.18
C ALA A 49 2.68 10.99 2.66
N VAL A 50 1.50 10.55 3.04
CA VAL A 50 0.99 10.60 4.41
C VAL A 50 0.79 9.18 4.89
N LEU A 51 1.33 8.87 6.06
CA LEU A 51 1.11 7.61 6.75
C LEU A 51 0.50 7.92 8.12
N THR A 52 -0.65 7.34 8.44
CA THR A 52 -1.29 7.55 9.75
C THR A 52 -0.96 6.42 10.71
N PHE A 53 -0.94 6.74 12.00
CA PHE A 53 -0.60 5.82 13.08
C PHE A 53 -1.62 5.90 14.21
N GLU A 54 -1.82 4.76 14.86
CA GLU A 54 -2.53 4.65 16.12
C GLU A 54 -1.63 3.89 17.10
N GLY A 55 -1.25 4.53 18.21
CA GLY A 55 -0.34 3.90 19.17
C GLY A 55 1.01 3.50 18.59
N GLY A 56 1.44 4.15 17.51
CA GLY A 56 2.66 3.86 16.76
C GLY A 56 2.51 2.79 15.68
N VAL A 57 1.34 2.16 15.56
CA VAL A 57 1.04 1.14 14.54
C VAL A 57 0.45 1.82 13.30
N PRO A 58 0.99 1.55 12.10
CA PRO A 58 0.43 2.11 10.86
C PRO A 58 -1.02 1.68 10.62
N VAL A 59 -1.83 2.56 10.03
CA VAL A 59 -3.25 2.30 9.73
C VAL A 59 -3.60 2.58 8.27
N LEU A 60 -3.14 3.71 7.74
CA LEU A 60 -3.52 4.20 6.41
C LEU A 60 -2.33 4.88 5.74
N ALA A 61 -2.15 4.61 4.44
CA ALA A 61 -1.18 5.27 3.58
C ALA A 61 -1.89 6.02 2.45
N TYR A 62 -1.39 7.20 2.09
CA TYR A 62 -1.93 8.01 0.99
C TYR A 62 -0.85 8.88 0.34
N ASP A 63 -0.73 8.83 -0.98
CA ASP A 63 0.15 9.70 -1.76
C ASP A 63 -0.68 10.86 -2.35
N GLY A 64 -0.37 12.08 -1.93
CA GLY A 64 -1.11 13.27 -2.35
C GLY A 64 -0.75 13.77 -3.75
N ALA A 65 0.22 13.17 -4.44
CA ALA A 65 0.58 13.48 -5.82
C ALA A 65 -0.12 12.56 -6.81
N THR A 66 -0.27 11.28 -6.50
CA THR A 66 -0.97 10.29 -7.33
C THR A 66 -2.44 10.10 -6.94
N ASP A 67 -2.86 10.69 -5.82
CA ASP A 67 -4.21 10.54 -5.24
C ASP A 67 -4.58 9.08 -4.95
N ARG A 68 -3.58 8.24 -4.70
CA ARG A 68 -3.73 6.81 -4.39
C ARG A 68 -3.47 6.53 -2.92
N GLY A 69 -4.13 5.50 -2.40
CA GLY A 69 -3.96 5.03 -1.02
C GLY A 69 -3.48 3.60 -0.93
N GLY A 70 -3.35 3.12 0.32
CA GLY A 70 -3.07 1.72 0.58
C GLY A 70 -1.68 1.28 0.09
N ALA A 71 -1.61 0.03 -0.39
CA ALA A 71 -0.38 -0.58 -0.90
C ALA A 71 0.20 0.18 -2.11
N GLU A 72 -0.64 0.73 -2.98
CA GLU A 72 -0.16 1.52 -4.14
C GLU A 72 0.61 2.76 -3.70
N ALA A 73 0.11 3.47 -2.68
CA ALA A 73 0.79 4.64 -2.11
C ALA A 73 2.15 4.28 -1.48
N LEU A 74 2.25 3.10 -0.85
CA LEU A 74 3.51 2.60 -0.29
C LEU A 74 4.53 2.28 -1.38
N GLY A 75 4.13 1.57 -2.43
CA GLY A 75 5.02 1.28 -3.55
C GLY A 75 5.52 2.54 -4.26
N ASP A 76 4.64 3.53 -4.38
CA ASP A 76 4.98 4.87 -4.91
C ASP A 76 5.99 5.63 -4.01
N LEU A 77 5.93 5.41 -2.69
CA LEU A 77 6.81 5.98 -1.69
C LEU A 77 8.13 5.20 -1.52
N ALA A 78 8.21 3.94 -1.94
CA ALA A 78 9.37 3.05 -1.81
C ALA A 78 10.53 3.42 -2.79
N VAL A 79 10.84 4.71 -2.89
CA VAL A 79 11.93 5.24 -3.71
C VAL A 79 13.19 5.36 -2.83
N PRO A 80 14.38 4.98 -3.30
CA PRO A 80 15.60 5.21 -2.54
C PRO A 80 15.91 6.72 -2.46
N GLY A 81 16.26 7.21 -1.27
CA GLY A 81 16.75 8.58 -1.11
C GLY A 81 16.48 9.19 0.27
N PRO A 82 17.03 10.39 0.53
CA PRO A 82 16.72 11.11 1.75
C PRO A 82 15.29 11.63 1.74
N TYR A 83 14.60 11.37 2.85
CA TYR A 83 13.24 11.83 3.13
C TYR A 83 13.26 12.88 4.22
N LYS A 84 12.59 14.01 4.00
CA LYS A 84 12.16 14.86 5.10
C LYS A 84 10.89 14.25 5.67
N VAL A 85 10.93 13.83 6.93
CA VAL A 85 9.79 13.25 7.64
C VAL A 85 9.35 14.17 8.77
N GLU A 86 8.05 14.45 8.78
CA GLU A 86 7.39 15.31 9.76
C GLU A 86 6.32 14.47 10.48
N LEU A 87 6.48 14.26 11.78
CA LEU A 87 5.53 13.54 12.63
C LEU A 87 4.60 14.53 13.32
N TYR A 88 3.31 14.31 13.17
CA TYR A 88 2.25 15.10 13.78
C TYR A 88 1.45 14.22 14.72
N GLU A 89 1.16 14.74 15.91
CA GLU A 89 0.22 14.14 16.84
C GLU A 89 -1.18 14.66 16.54
N LEU A 90 -2.15 13.75 16.51
CA LEU A 90 -3.55 14.08 16.25
C LEU A 90 -4.41 13.00 16.89
N SER A 91 -5.50 13.41 17.53
CA SER A 91 -6.46 12.49 18.16
C SER A 91 -6.99 11.46 17.16
N SER A 92 -7.13 10.20 17.58
CA SER A 92 -7.70 9.12 16.77
C SER A 92 -9.10 9.46 16.25
N ASP A 93 -9.92 10.15 17.05
CA ASP A 93 -11.25 10.64 16.65
C ASP A 93 -11.21 11.49 15.36
N ALA A 94 -10.18 12.33 15.21
CA ALA A 94 -10.02 13.18 14.04
C ALA A 94 -9.52 12.41 12.80
N LEU A 95 -8.98 11.21 12.99
CA LEU A 95 -8.56 10.29 11.94
C LEU A 95 -9.61 9.23 11.61
N SER A 96 -10.63 9.07 12.44
CA SER A 96 -11.59 7.97 12.33
C SER A 96 -12.33 7.94 10.99
N ASP A 97 -12.71 9.09 10.44
CA ASP A 97 -13.37 9.21 9.13
C ASP A 97 -12.47 8.73 7.98
N ALA A 98 -11.19 9.13 8.03
CA ALA A 98 -10.18 8.66 7.09
C ALA A 98 -9.92 7.16 7.24
N HIS A 99 -9.84 6.68 8.48
CA HIS A 99 -9.65 5.27 8.78
C HIS A 99 -10.85 4.43 8.35
N ASP A 100 -12.07 4.97 8.25
CA ASP A 100 -13.24 4.23 7.75
C ASP A 100 -13.18 3.97 6.23
N THR A 101 -12.18 4.50 5.51
CA THR A 101 -12.03 4.29 4.07
C THR A 101 -11.13 3.07 3.77
N PRO A 102 -11.67 1.90 3.40
CA PRO A 102 -10.91 0.66 3.28
C PRO A 102 -9.84 0.69 2.18
N GLU A 103 -10.06 1.44 1.09
CA GLU A 103 -9.10 1.55 -0.03
C GLU A 103 -7.78 2.23 0.36
N LEU A 104 -7.77 2.97 1.46
CA LEU A 104 -6.59 3.68 1.94
C LEU A 104 -5.85 2.89 3.04
N ARG A 105 -6.50 1.88 3.62
CA ARG A 105 -5.94 1.09 4.73
C ARG A 105 -4.75 0.26 4.27
N VAL A 106 -3.82 0.07 5.19
CA VAL A 106 -2.65 -0.80 5.02
C VAL A 106 -2.56 -1.76 6.19
N SER A 107 -2.06 -2.97 5.93
CA SER A 107 -1.70 -3.90 7.01
C SER A 107 -0.59 -3.30 7.88
N PRO A 108 -0.58 -3.56 9.20
CA PRO A 108 0.35 -2.92 10.13
C PRO A 108 1.83 -3.19 9.80
N GLU A 109 2.13 -4.37 9.26
CA GLU A 109 3.45 -4.82 8.82
C GLU A 109 3.92 -4.19 7.50
N MET A 110 2.99 -3.86 6.60
CA MET A 110 3.27 -3.52 5.21
C MET A 110 4.18 -2.30 5.04
N PRO A 111 4.06 -1.19 5.80
CA PRO A 111 4.97 -0.07 5.66
C PRO A 111 6.41 -0.40 6.06
N ALA A 112 6.63 -1.31 7.01
CA ALA A 112 7.96 -1.72 7.42
C ALA A 112 8.60 -2.66 6.37
N GLU A 113 7.80 -3.53 5.76
CA GLU A 113 8.26 -4.41 4.67
C GLU A 113 8.55 -3.61 3.39
N GLU A 114 7.60 -2.79 2.93
CA GLU A 114 7.69 -2.12 1.63
C GLU A 114 8.68 -0.95 1.63
N LEU A 115 8.75 -0.17 2.72
CA LEU A 115 9.55 1.06 2.74
C LEU A 115 10.96 0.86 3.28
N ALA A 116 11.12 -0.07 4.24
CA ALA A 116 12.37 -0.27 4.96
C ALA A 116 12.99 -1.66 4.75
N ALA A 117 12.25 -2.59 4.13
CA ALA A 117 12.63 -4.00 4.04
C ALA A 117 13.04 -4.58 5.42
N ASP A 118 12.35 -4.15 6.48
CA ASP A 118 12.69 -4.46 7.88
C ASP A 118 11.64 -5.42 8.49
N SER A 119 11.95 -6.71 8.42
CA SER A 119 11.07 -7.76 8.94
C SER A 119 10.92 -7.75 10.46
N GLU A 120 11.91 -7.23 11.21
CA GLU A 120 11.80 -7.14 12.67
C GLU A 120 10.84 -6.03 13.05
N LEU A 121 10.92 -4.88 12.37
CA LEU A 121 9.98 -3.79 12.55
C LEU A 121 8.56 -4.20 12.15
N ALA A 122 8.41 -4.94 11.05
CA ALA A 122 7.13 -5.48 10.59
C ALA A 122 6.46 -6.38 11.63
N GLU A 123 7.20 -7.32 12.21
CA GLU A 123 6.72 -8.18 13.31
C GLU A 123 6.31 -7.35 14.52
N ARG A 124 7.13 -6.37 14.92
CA ARG A 124 6.83 -5.53 16.09
C ARG A 124 5.56 -4.70 15.89
N THR A 125 5.33 -4.16 14.69
CA THR A 125 4.09 -3.45 14.38
C THR A 125 2.88 -4.38 14.35
N ARG A 126 3.05 -5.64 13.89
CA ARG A 126 1.99 -6.65 13.86
C ARG A 126 1.57 -7.04 15.29
N VAL A 127 2.53 -7.39 16.15
CA VAL A 127 2.28 -7.79 17.55
C VAL A 127 1.64 -6.67 18.38
N LEU A 128 1.91 -5.41 18.05
CA LEU A 128 1.34 -4.26 18.75
C LEU A 128 0.01 -3.78 18.15
N ALA A 129 -0.41 -4.33 17.01
CA ALA A 129 -1.69 -4.01 16.41
C ALA A 129 -2.84 -4.55 17.29
N PRO A 130 -3.97 -3.82 17.42
CA PRO A 130 -5.13 -4.31 18.15
C PRO A 130 -5.76 -5.53 17.45
N ASP A 131 -6.21 -6.52 18.23
CA ASP A 131 -6.77 -7.81 17.78
C ASP A 131 -7.84 -7.68 16.68
N ASP A 132 -8.73 -6.68 16.75
CA ASP A 132 -9.78 -6.46 15.74
C ASP A 132 -9.22 -6.23 14.32
N ARG A 133 -7.94 -5.85 14.18
CA ARG A 133 -7.26 -5.69 12.88
C ARG A 133 -6.65 -6.99 12.36
N GLU A 134 -6.30 -7.93 13.23
CA GLU A 134 -5.81 -9.25 12.83
C GLU A 134 -6.93 -10.06 12.19
N GLU A 135 -8.15 -9.97 12.72
CA GLU A 135 -9.32 -10.67 12.18
C GLU A 135 -9.68 -10.21 10.76
N GLN A 136 -9.57 -8.91 10.44
CA GLN A 136 -9.80 -8.40 9.08
C GLN A 136 -8.74 -8.87 8.09
N SER A 137 -7.44 -8.77 8.44
CA SER A 137 -6.37 -9.27 7.56
C SER A 137 -6.39 -10.79 7.39
N GLN A 138 -6.79 -11.55 8.42
CA GLN A 138 -6.97 -12.99 8.32
C GLN A 138 -8.21 -13.36 7.48
N ASN A 139 -9.28 -12.58 7.52
CA ASN A 139 -10.47 -12.78 6.69
C ASN A 139 -10.18 -12.50 5.21
N ASP A 140 -9.46 -11.43 4.90
CA ASP A 140 -8.99 -11.15 3.52
C ASP A 140 -8.05 -12.25 2.99
N LYS A 141 -7.10 -12.73 3.81
CA LYS A 141 -6.23 -13.87 3.46
C LYS A 141 -7.04 -15.16 3.27
N SER A 142 -8.00 -15.44 4.16
CA SER A 142 -8.89 -16.61 4.05
C SER A 142 -9.82 -16.54 2.84
N ALA A 143 -10.28 -15.35 2.44
CA ALA A 143 -11.08 -15.16 1.23
C ALA A 143 -10.27 -15.41 -0.04
N LEU A 144 -8.98 -15.01 -0.06
CA LEU A 144 -8.06 -15.29 -1.16
C LEU A 144 -7.66 -16.78 -1.21
N GLU A 145 -7.41 -17.40 -0.06
CA GLU A 145 -7.16 -18.84 0.03
C GLU A 145 -8.38 -19.66 -0.39
N ALA A 146 -9.60 -19.26 -0.01
CA ALA A 146 -10.84 -19.91 -0.44
C ALA A 146 -11.13 -19.72 -1.95
N PHE A 147 -10.66 -18.62 -2.56
CA PHE A 147 -10.73 -18.43 -4.01
C PHE A 147 -9.71 -19.31 -4.77
N LEU A 148 -8.54 -19.55 -4.17
CA LEU A 148 -7.49 -20.40 -4.74
C LEU A 148 -7.76 -21.90 -4.55
N ASP A 149 -8.49 -22.28 -3.51
CA ASP A 149 -8.97 -23.66 -3.27
C ASP A 149 -10.17 -24.04 -4.19
N ASP A 150 -10.76 -23.07 -4.89
CA ASP A 150 -11.75 -23.24 -5.97
C ASP A 150 -11.03 -23.66 -7.29
N GLU A 151 -10.18 -24.70 -7.25
CA GLU A 151 -9.47 -25.27 -8.40
C GLU A 151 -10.42 -25.72 -9.53
N GLU A 152 -11.70 -25.96 -9.22
CA GLU A 152 -12.73 -26.37 -10.18
C GLU A 152 -13.18 -25.22 -11.12
N LYS A 153 -13.04 -23.94 -10.73
CA LYS A 153 -13.33 -22.79 -11.60
C LYS A 153 -12.20 -22.41 -12.55
N ILE A 154 -10.93 -22.61 -12.16
CA ILE A 154 -9.79 -22.30 -13.02
C ILE A 154 -9.68 -23.30 -14.19
N ALA A 155 -10.13 -24.54 -14.00
CA ALA A 155 -10.21 -25.53 -15.07
C ALA A 155 -11.23 -25.16 -16.16
N ALA A 156 -12.36 -24.54 -15.80
CA ALA A 156 -13.40 -24.15 -16.75
C ALA A 156 -12.97 -23.01 -17.69
N ILE A 157 -12.12 -22.08 -17.23
CA ILE A 157 -11.60 -20.98 -18.07
C ILE A 157 -10.58 -21.49 -19.10
N ARG A 158 -9.85 -22.57 -18.78
CA ARG A 158 -8.82 -23.15 -19.67
C ARG A 158 -9.42 -23.94 -20.83
N ASP A 159 -10.58 -24.57 -20.65
CA ASP A 159 -11.23 -25.38 -21.69
C ASP A 159 -11.93 -24.51 -22.76
N GLN A 160 -12.51 -23.37 -22.36
CA GLN A 160 -13.23 -22.46 -23.26
C GLN A 160 -12.33 -21.72 -24.28
N ALA A 161 -11.02 -21.67 -24.04
CA ALA A 161 -10.06 -21.04 -24.96
C ALA A 161 -9.63 -21.96 -26.12
N ARG A 162 -9.82 -23.29 -26.01
CA ARG A 162 -9.37 -24.23 -27.03
C ARG A 162 -10.38 -24.41 -28.16
N GLU A 163 -11.68 -24.31 -27.86
CA GLU A 163 -12.74 -24.43 -28.87
C GLU A 163 -12.88 -23.19 -29.78
N GLU A 164 -12.50 -21.99 -29.32
CA GLU A 164 -12.57 -20.75 -30.12
C GLU A 164 -11.40 -20.56 -31.10
N ALA A 165 -10.33 -21.36 -31.00
CA ALA A 165 -9.21 -21.32 -31.93
C ALA A 165 -9.48 -22.11 -33.22
N GLU A 166 -10.25 -23.21 -33.14
CA GLU A 166 -10.54 -24.07 -34.28
C GLU A 166 -11.58 -23.44 -35.23
N GLN A 167 -12.55 -22.69 -34.71
CA GLN A 167 -13.58 -22.00 -35.52
C GLN A 167 -13.05 -20.79 -36.33
N ARG A 168 -11.93 -20.16 -35.91
CA ARG A 168 -11.36 -19.01 -36.63
C ARG A 168 -10.47 -19.39 -37.83
N ALA A 169 -10.01 -20.63 -37.92
CA ALA A 169 -9.17 -21.08 -39.04
C ALA A 169 -9.96 -21.23 -40.37
N GLU A 170 -11.29 -21.42 -40.29
CA GLU A 170 -12.15 -21.53 -41.47
C GLU A 170 -12.64 -20.17 -42.00
N GLU A 171 -12.54 -19.10 -41.21
CA GLU A 171 -13.02 -17.75 -41.59
C GLU A 171 -11.95 -16.89 -42.30
N TRP A 172 -10.68 -17.26 -42.24
CA TRP A 172 -9.57 -16.50 -42.83
C TRP A 172 -8.98 -17.21 -44.04
N GLY A 173 -9.84 -17.49 -45.03
CA GLY A 173 -9.46 -18.05 -46.32
C GLY A 173 -8.22 -17.37 -46.90
N PHE A 174 -7.06 -18.00 -46.72
CA PHE A 174 -5.80 -17.68 -47.38
C PHE A 174 -5.58 -18.70 -48.50
N ASP A 175 -6.56 -18.77 -49.40
CA ASP A 175 -6.31 -19.12 -50.79
C ASP A 175 -5.99 -17.79 -51.50
N ASP A 176 -4.91 -17.77 -52.28
CA ASP A 176 -4.41 -16.63 -53.08
C ASP A 176 -3.43 -15.65 -52.39
N ALA A 177 -2.12 -15.96 -52.45
CA ALA A 177 -1.04 -15.01 -52.79
C ALA A 177 0.38 -15.60 -52.58
N LEU A 178 0.67 -16.78 -53.15
CA LEU A 178 2.07 -17.18 -53.43
C LEU A 178 2.20 -17.61 -54.90
N ASP A 179 1.90 -16.66 -55.79
CA ASP A 179 2.59 -16.55 -57.08
C ASP A 179 3.64 -15.45 -56.92
N ARG A 180 4.92 -15.84 -56.78
CA ARG A 180 6.09 -15.27 -57.50
C ARG A 180 7.41 -15.84 -56.98
#